data_AF-A0A183EV46-F1
#
_entry.id   AF-A0A183EV46-F1
#
_cell.length_a   1.000
_cell.length_b   1.000
_cell.length_c   1.000
_cell.angle_alpha   90.00
_cell.angle_beta   90.00
_cell.angle_gamma   90.00
#
_symmetry.space_group_name_H-M   'P 1'
#
loop_
_entity.id
_entity.type
_entity.pdbx_description
1 polymer ?
#
loop_
_entity_poly.entity_id
_entity_poly.type
_entity_poly.pdbx_seq_one_letter_code
_entity_poly.pdbx_strand_id
1 'polypeptide(L)'
;MEEFLSTIGLDPLINLFAKEQITLDVLSSMTHDDLKAIGIDAFGVRFRLLKNIENASMVSQGTVLVQIENSHEQFRQIEEALNSSIVPHRDANVGGTYTRFEVVEIQNIINRKVYERYIRRREDIAEENCGEHNEKLLYHGSPFIHSIVQKGFDERYSYMGGMFGAGIYFAEHSSKSNQYVFGMAGSGCSLHHDRSCYICVRHLLLCRVTLGRCFVQVR
;
A
#
# COMPACT_ATOMS: atom_id res chain seq x y z
N MET A 1 8.05 -6.22 -22.18
CA MET A 1 7.66 -7.66 -22.20
C MET A 1 8.89 -8.54 -22.25
N GLU A 2 9.77 -8.38 -23.23
CA GLU A 2 11.04 -9.12 -23.35
C GLU A 2 11.88 -9.09 -22.06
N GLU A 3 12.23 -7.90 -21.57
CA GLU A 3 12.99 -7.72 -20.32
C GLU A 3 12.31 -8.36 -19.10
N PHE A 4 10.98 -8.28 -19.02
CA PHE A 4 10.19 -8.89 -17.94
C PHE A 4 10.29 -10.41 -17.98
N LEU A 5 10.11 -11.02 -19.16
CA LEU A 5 10.18 -12.47 -19.33
C LEU A 5 11.57 -13.02 -19.02
N SER A 6 12.63 -12.31 -19.45
CA SER A 6 14.01 -12.66 -19.09
C SER A 6 14.26 -12.57 -17.58
N THR A 7 13.74 -11.54 -16.91
CA THR A 7 13.89 -11.36 -15.45
C THR A 7 13.29 -12.53 -14.66
N ILE A 8 12.20 -13.14 -15.14
CA ILE A 8 11.55 -14.29 -14.48
C ILE A 8 11.99 -15.65 -15.05
N GLY A 9 13.02 -15.66 -15.90
CA GLY A 9 13.59 -16.87 -16.51
C GLY A 9 12.61 -17.61 -17.42
N LEU A 10 11.83 -16.86 -18.21
CA LEU A 10 10.86 -17.35 -19.19
C LEU A 10 11.15 -16.83 -20.61
N ASP A 11 12.42 -16.67 -20.95
CA ASP A 11 12.92 -16.27 -22.28
C ASP A 11 12.29 -17.05 -23.45
N PRO A 12 12.02 -18.37 -23.35
CA PRO A 12 11.38 -19.11 -24.45
C PRO A 12 9.99 -18.57 -24.85
N LEU A 13 9.33 -17.80 -23.98
CA LEU A 13 8.01 -17.23 -24.25
C LEU A 13 8.06 -15.89 -24.99
N ILE A 14 9.23 -15.27 -25.16
CA ILE A 14 9.36 -13.94 -25.78
C ILE A 14 8.70 -13.90 -27.17
N ASN A 15 9.02 -14.88 -28.02
CA ASN A 15 8.47 -14.95 -29.37
C ASN A 15 6.95 -15.21 -29.39
N LEU A 16 6.45 -16.02 -28.44
CA LEU A 16 5.02 -16.28 -28.31
C LEU A 16 4.27 -15.00 -27.94
N PHE A 17 4.74 -14.30 -26.91
CA PHE A 17 4.13 -13.06 -26.45
C PHE A 17 4.20 -11.95 -27.51
N ALA A 18 5.29 -11.87 -28.26
CA ALA A 18 5.41 -10.94 -29.39
C ALA A 18 4.43 -11.28 -30.52
N LYS A 19 4.32 -12.58 -30.88
CA LYS A 19 3.40 -13.05 -31.94
C LYS A 19 1.94 -12.78 -31.57
N GLU A 20 1.54 -13.08 -30.35
CA GLU A 20 0.17 -12.88 -29.84
C GLU A 20 -0.09 -11.42 -29.38
N GLN A 21 0.88 -10.51 -29.56
CA GLN A 21 0.81 -9.10 -29.16
C GLN A 21 0.43 -8.89 -27.68
N ILE A 22 0.90 -9.78 -26.80
CA ILE A 22 0.63 -9.70 -25.37
C ILE A 22 1.56 -8.67 -24.74
N THR A 23 0.98 -7.55 -24.30
CA THR A 23 1.67 -6.50 -23.53
C THR A 23 1.57 -6.79 -22.03
N LEU A 24 2.29 -6.02 -21.20
CA LEU A 24 2.30 -6.23 -19.74
C LEU A 24 0.92 -5.94 -19.11
N ASP A 25 0.21 -4.94 -19.64
CA ASP A 25 -1.14 -4.60 -19.23
C ASP A 25 -2.15 -5.68 -19.64
N VAL A 26 -2.02 -6.28 -20.83
CA VAL A 26 -2.83 -7.43 -21.25
C VAL A 26 -2.52 -8.62 -20.35
N LEU A 27 -1.24 -8.97 -20.14
CA LEU A 27 -0.84 -10.06 -19.25
C LEU A 27 -1.38 -9.87 -17.82
N SER A 28 -1.47 -8.63 -17.33
CA SER A 28 -1.98 -8.33 -15.99
C SER A 28 -3.47 -8.60 -15.80
N SER A 29 -4.24 -8.73 -16.89
CA SER A 29 -5.67 -9.08 -16.86
C SER A 29 -5.94 -10.53 -17.25
N MET A 30 -4.91 -11.30 -17.61
CA MET A 30 -5.04 -12.70 -18.03
C MET A 30 -5.20 -13.64 -16.83
N THR A 31 -5.94 -14.72 -17.06
CA THR A 31 -6.14 -15.82 -16.14
C THR A 31 -5.32 -17.06 -16.53
N HIS A 32 -5.33 -18.07 -15.66
CA HIS A 32 -4.75 -19.38 -15.99
C HIS A 32 -5.34 -20.04 -17.23
N ASP A 33 -6.60 -19.74 -17.57
CA ASP A 33 -7.27 -20.29 -18.74
C ASP A 33 -6.97 -19.47 -20.00
N ASP A 34 -6.79 -18.15 -19.89
CA ASP A 34 -6.31 -17.31 -20.99
C ASP A 34 -4.89 -17.71 -21.41
N LEU A 35 -4.02 -17.99 -20.44
CA LEU A 35 -2.65 -18.45 -20.73
C LEU A 35 -2.62 -19.85 -21.37
N LYS A 36 -3.57 -20.73 -21.03
CA LYS A 36 -3.74 -22.01 -21.75
C LYS A 36 -4.21 -21.79 -23.18
N ALA A 37 -5.13 -20.86 -23.40
CA ALA A 37 -5.67 -20.57 -24.72
C ALA A 37 -4.59 -20.12 -25.72
N ILE A 38 -3.52 -19.49 -25.24
CA ILE A 38 -2.34 -19.12 -26.06
C ILE A 38 -1.22 -20.19 -26.05
N GLY A 39 -1.48 -21.39 -25.53
CA GLY A 39 -0.56 -22.52 -25.61
C GLY A 39 0.45 -22.66 -24.45
N ILE A 40 0.22 -22.02 -23.31
CA ILE A 40 1.08 -22.15 -22.12
C ILE A 40 0.45 -23.16 -21.14
N ASP A 41 0.56 -24.44 -21.42
CA ASP A 41 -0.15 -25.48 -20.63
C ASP A 41 0.47 -25.72 -19.25
N ALA A 42 1.80 -25.61 -19.15
CA ALA A 42 2.54 -25.91 -17.93
C ALA A 42 2.08 -25.00 -16.77
N PHE A 43 1.49 -25.59 -15.73
CA PHE A 43 0.95 -24.85 -14.59
C PHE A 43 2.00 -23.96 -13.92
N GLY A 44 3.22 -24.49 -13.70
CA GLY A 44 4.30 -23.73 -13.06
C GLY A 44 4.74 -22.49 -13.84
N VAL A 45 4.67 -22.54 -15.18
CA VAL A 45 4.96 -21.39 -16.05
C VAL A 45 3.86 -20.34 -15.92
N ARG A 46 2.59 -20.75 -16.00
CA ARG A 46 1.43 -19.85 -15.83
C ARG A 46 1.42 -19.20 -14.45
N PHE A 47 1.63 -19.98 -13.39
CA PHE A 47 1.71 -19.48 -12.02
C PHE A 47 2.83 -18.46 -11.88
N ARG A 48 4.01 -18.71 -12.46
CA ARG A 48 5.13 -17.76 -12.43
C ARG A 48 4.80 -16.46 -13.15
N LEU A 49 4.15 -16.51 -14.32
CA LEU A 49 3.71 -15.33 -15.05
C LEU A 49 2.74 -14.48 -14.22
N LEU A 50 1.66 -15.09 -13.73
CA LEU A 50 0.61 -14.39 -12.97
C LEU A 50 1.14 -13.82 -11.65
N LYS A 51 1.96 -14.59 -10.92
CA LYS A 51 2.57 -14.12 -9.68
C LYS A 51 3.53 -12.95 -9.87
N ASN A 52 4.31 -12.95 -10.95
CA ASN A 52 5.30 -11.88 -11.16
C ASN A 52 4.74 -10.68 -11.92
N ILE A 53 3.68 -10.84 -12.72
CA ILE A 53 3.02 -9.69 -13.34
C ILE A 53 2.24 -8.87 -12.31
N GLU A 54 1.74 -9.46 -11.23
CA GLU A 54 1.20 -8.71 -10.08
C GLU A 54 2.26 -7.76 -9.48
N ASN A 55 3.52 -8.22 -9.39
CA ASN A 55 4.64 -7.41 -8.90
C ASN A 55 5.12 -6.37 -9.93
N ALA A 56 5.20 -6.75 -11.22
CA ALA A 56 5.64 -5.86 -12.29
C ALA A 56 4.58 -4.81 -12.68
N SER A 57 3.29 -5.11 -12.50
CA SER A 57 2.17 -4.17 -12.62
C SER A 57 2.30 -2.99 -11.65
N MET A 58 2.96 -3.18 -10.50
CA MET A 58 3.27 -2.07 -9.59
C MET A 58 4.26 -1.05 -10.18
N VAL A 59 5.05 -1.44 -11.19
CA VAL A 59 5.97 -0.56 -11.93
C VAL A 59 5.28 0.07 -13.16
N SER A 60 4.24 -0.58 -13.72
CA SER A 60 3.60 -0.14 -14.97
C SER A 60 2.56 0.99 -14.82
N GLN A 61 2.25 1.45 -13.59
CA GLN A 61 1.27 2.51 -13.32
C GLN A 61 1.89 3.83 -12.82
N GLY A 62 3.17 4.08 -13.11
CA GLY A 62 3.82 5.37 -12.80
C GLY A 62 4.13 5.60 -11.32
N THR A 63 4.02 4.54 -10.49
CA THR A 63 4.52 4.52 -9.11
C THR A 63 5.87 3.83 -9.08
N VAL A 64 6.85 4.47 -8.44
CA VAL A 64 8.18 3.92 -8.17
C VAL A 64 8.36 3.80 -6.67
N LEU A 65 8.80 2.64 -6.21
CA LEU A 65 9.15 2.38 -4.81
C LEU A 65 10.66 2.41 -4.69
N VAL A 66 11.18 3.33 -3.89
CA VAL A 66 12.62 3.48 -3.66
C VAL A 66 12.92 3.09 -2.23
N GLN A 67 13.59 1.94 -2.06
CA GLN A 67 14.01 1.46 -0.76
C GLN A 67 15.01 2.44 -0.12
N ILE A 68 14.83 2.68 1.17
CA ILE A 68 15.76 3.46 2.00
C ILE A 68 16.67 2.48 2.73
N GLU A 69 17.98 2.65 2.57
CA GLU A 69 18.99 1.86 3.27
C GLU A 69 18.86 2.03 4.79
N ASN A 70 19.01 0.94 5.54
CA ASN A 70 18.87 0.93 7.01
C ASN A 70 19.89 1.83 7.73
N SER A 71 21.07 2.01 7.13
CA SER A 71 22.14 2.89 7.61
C SER A 71 21.81 4.37 7.42
N HIS A 72 20.86 4.68 6.55
CA HIS A 72 20.48 6.06 6.23
C HIS A 72 19.78 6.72 7.42
N GLU A 73 20.06 8.00 7.66
CA GLU A 73 19.48 8.76 8.77
C GLU A 73 17.94 8.79 8.71
N GLN A 74 17.39 8.99 7.51
CA GLN A 74 15.94 9.00 7.30
C GLN A 74 15.27 7.68 7.73
N PHE A 75 15.91 6.53 7.51
CA PHE A 75 15.38 5.24 7.96
C PHE A 75 15.25 5.22 9.49
N ARG A 76 16.33 5.58 10.19
CA ARG A 76 16.37 5.60 11.66
C ARG A 76 15.33 6.54 12.26
N GLN A 77 15.16 7.73 11.68
CA GLN A 77 14.16 8.70 12.13
C GLN A 77 12.73 8.17 11.96
N ILE A 78 12.43 7.52 10.83
CA ILE A 78 11.10 6.94 10.59
C ILE A 78 10.86 5.73 11.52
N GLU A 79 11.85 4.86 11.72
CA GLU A 79 11.76 3.74 12.66
C GLU A 79 11.52 4.24 14.09
N GLU A 80 12.24 5.27 14.52
CA GLU A 80 12.09 5.87 15.85
C GLU A 80 10.70 6.50 16.03
N ALA A 81 10.22 7.29 15.06
CA ALA A 81 8.87 7.87 15.07
C ALA A 81 7.76 6.79 15.06
N LEU A 82 7.98 5.69 14.33
CA LEU A 82 7.05 4.57 14.28
C LEU A 82 6.93 3.91 15.66
N ASN A 83 8.06 3.60 16.30
CA ASN A 83 8.09 2.89 17.57
C ASN A 83 7.71 3.78 18.77
N SER A 84 8.12 5.05 18.77
CA SER A 84 7.77 6.01 19.83
C SER A 84 6.28 6.37 19.87
N SER A 85 5.54 6.17 18.78
CA SER A 85 4.11 6.45 18.69
C SER A 85 3.21 5.24 19.02
N ILE A 86 3.81 4.15 19.54
CA ILE A 86 3.06 2.99 20.05
C ILE A 86 2.41 3.36 21.40
N VAL A 87 1.11 3.09 21.53
CA VAL A 87 0.33 3.32 22.75
C VAL A 87 -0.48 2.06 23.10
N PRO A 88 -0.80 1.83 24.38
CA PRO A 88 -1.71 0.76 24.77
C PRO A 88 -3.13 1.04 24.27
N HIS A 89 -3.80 0.01 23.74
CA HIS A 89 -5.18 0.10 23.27
C HIS A 89 -6.12 -0.61 24.24
N ARG A 90 -7.31 -0.05 24.47
CA ARG A 90 -8.34 -0.65 25.34
C ARG A 90 -9.17 -1.72 24.63
N ASP A 91 -9.05 -1.80 23.31
CA ASP A 91 -9.83 -2.67 22.44
C ASP A 91 -9.33 -4.12 22.54
N ALA A 92 -10.14 -5.10 22.16
CA ALA A 92 -9.88 -6.55 22.26
C ALA A 92 -8.72 -7.07 21.36
N ASN A 93 -7.50 -6.55 21.55
CA ASN A 93 -6.27 -6.93 20.86
C ASN A 93 -6.38 -6.99 19.32
N VAL A 94 -7.17 -6.09 18.71
CA VAL A 94 -7.42 -6.09 17.26
C VAL A 94 -6.12 -5.97 16.44
N GLY A 95 -5.12 -5.25 16.97
CA GLY A 95 -3.79 -5.10 16.36
C GLY A 95 -2.72 -6.10 16.83
N GLY A 96 -3.04 -7.00 17.77
CA GLY A 96 -2.08 -7.84 18.47
C GLY A 96 -1.41 -7.17 19.68
N THR A 97 -0.59 -7.93 20.41
CA THR A 97 0.12 -7.50 21.62
C THR A 97 1.61 -7.33 21.34
N TYR A 98 2.16 -6.13 21.48
CA TYR A 98 3.58 -5.87 21.20
C TYR A 98 4.00 -4.56 21.85
N THR A 99 5.31 -4.36 21.98
CA THR A 99 5.91 -3.12 22.50
C THR A 99 6.79 -2.40 21.48
N ARG A 100 7.14 -3.09 20.38
CA ARG A 100 8.01 -2.57 19.31
C ARG A 100 7.67 -3.27 18.00
N PHE A 101 7.84 -2.55 16.89
CA PHE A 101 7.92 -3.11 15.54
C PHE A 101 9.37 -3.44 15.19
N GLU A 102 9.57 -4.60 14.56
CA GLU A 102 10.78 -4.86 13.78
C GLU A 102 10.55 -4.31 12.38
N VAL A 103 11.28 -3.25 12.01
CA VAL A 103 11.12 -2.61 10.69
C VAL A 103 11.99 -3.36 9.68
N VAL A 104 11.34 -4.13 8.82
CA VAL A 104 11.99 -4.93 7.78
C VAL A 104 12.44 -4.07 6.60
N GLU A 105 11.60 -3.10 6.21
CA GLU A 105 11.85 -2.25 5.04
C GLU A 105 11.13 -0.90 5.18
N ILE A 106 11.72 0.16 4.60
CA ILE A 106 11.06 1.44 4.37
C ILE A 106 11.27 1.82 2.90
N GLN A 107 10.19 2.19 2.22
CA GLN A 107 10.22 2.60 0.82
C GLN A 107 9.57 3.98 0.64
N ASN A 108 10.25 4.86 -0.10
CA ASN A 108 9.66 6.09 -0.59
C ASN A 108 8.74 5.78 -1.77
N ILE A 109 7.50 6.26 -1.71
CA ILE A 109 6.50 6.08 -2.76
C ILE A 109 6.51 7.31 -3.67
N ILE A 110 6.95 7.13 -4.92
CA ILE A 110 7.03 8.20 -5.92
C ILE A 110 5.97 7.94 -6.99
N ASN A 111 4.87 8.69 -6.95
CA ASN A 111 3.87 8.69 -8.02
C ASN A 111 3.55 10.13 -8.41
N ARG A 112 4.02 10.54 -9.60
CA ARG A 112 3.88 11.93 -10.08
C ARG A 112 2.41 12.35 -10.20
N LYS A 113 1.54 11.49 -10.75
CA LYS A 113 0.13 11.81 -10.98
C LYS A 113 -0.63 11.99 -9.67
N VAL A 114 -0.40 11.10 -8.70
CA VAL A 114 -1.01 11.18 -7.36
C VAL A 114 -0.48 12.40 -6.62
N TYR A 115 0.83 12.65 -6.69
CA TYR A 115 1.45 13.82 -6.06
C TYR A 115 0.92 15.14 -6.61
N GLU A 116 0.83 15.29 -7.94
CA GLU A 116 0.26 16.50 -8.55
C GLU A 116 -1.21 16.70 -8.17
N ARG A 117 -2.02 15.63 -8.09
CA ARG A 117 -3.40 15.72 -7.60
C ARG A 117 -3.46 16.19 -6.15
N TYR A 118 -2.57 15.67 -5.30
CA TYR A 118 -2.44 16.07 -3.91
C TYR A 118 -2.08 17.56 -3.78
N ILE A 119 -1.05 18.03 -4.50
CA ILE A 119 -0.61 19.42 -4.45
C ILE A 119 -1.73 20.37 -4.89
N ARG A 120 -2.44 20.09 -6.00
CA ARG A 120 -3.57 20.92 -6.44
C ARG A 120 -4.61 21.08 -5.34
N ARG A 121 -5.08 19.97 -4.74
CA ARG A 121 -6.09 20.04 -3.68
C ARG A 121 -5.56 20.71 -2.41
N ARG A 122 -4.26 20.57 -2.12
CA ARG A 122 -3.62 21.20 -0.97
C ARG A 122 -3.60 22.73 -1.10
N GLU A 123 -3.36 23.26 -2.29
CA GLU A 123 -3.43 24.71 -2.54
C GLU A 123 -4.88 25.21 -2.40
N ASP A 124 -5.86 24.52 -3.00
CA ASP A 124 -7.28 24.87 -2.85
C ASP A 124 -7.71 24.94 -1.36
N ILE A 125 -7.28 23.96 -0.56
CA ILE A 125 -7.59 23.92 0.88
C ILE A 125 -6.92 25.07 1.64
N ALA A 126 -5.70 25.45 1.26
CA ALA A 126 -5.03 26.59 1.89
C ALA A 126 -5.70 27.92 1.54
N GLU A 127 -6.15 28.10 0.30
CA GLU A 127 -6.93 29.29 -0.08
C GLU A 127 -8.19 29.42 0.78
N GLU A 128 -8.89 28.31 1.04
CA GLU A 128 -10.05 28.24 1.94
C GLU A 128 -9.68 28.42 3.44
N ASN A 129 -8.40 28.27 3.80
CA ASN A 129 -7.90 28.29 5.17
C ASN A 129 -6.83 29.37 5.42
N CYS A 130 -7.04 30.57 4.88
CA CYS A 130 -6.19 31.75 5.14
C CYS A 130 -4.71 31.57 4.74
N GLY A 131 -4.45 30.76 3.71
CA GLY A 131 -3.10 30.44 3.23
C GLY A 131 -2.43 29.27 3.95
N GLU A 132 -3.07 28.67 4.96
CA GLU A 132 -2.49 27.60 5.78
C GLU A 132 -2.95 26.21 5.33
N HIS A 133 -2.03 25.34 4.93
CA HIS A 133 -2.36 23.97 4.56
C HIS A 133 -2.82 23.11 5.75
N ASN A 134 -2.26 23.38 6.94
CA ASN A 134 -2.33 22.49 8.11
C ASN A 134 -1.97 21.04 7.74
N GLU A 135 -0.77 20.89 7.18
CA GLU A 135 -0.27 19.62 6.67
C GLU A 135 0.39 18.81 7.80
N LYS A 136 0.09 17.50 7.86
CA LYS A 136 0.60 16.58 8.88
C LYS A 136 1.13 15.30 8.24
N LEU A 137 2.06 14.64 8.94
CA LEU A 137 2.42 13.26 8.66
C LEU A 137 1.62 12.36 9.60
N LEU A 138 0.81 11.47 9.04
CA LEU A 138 -0.08 10.58 9.80
C LEU A 138 -0.03 9.16 9.25
N TYR A 139 -0.18 8.17 10.13
CA TYR A 139 -0.19 6.77 9.76
C TYR A 139 -1.54 6.34 9.19
N HIS A 140 -1.53 5.42 8.23
CA HIS A 140 -2.70 4.74 7.70
C HIS A 140 -2.45 3.24 7.57
N GLY A 141 -3.39 2.43 8.06
CA GLY A 141 -3.37 0.97 7.91
C GLY A 141 -4.64 0.51 7.21
N SER A 142 -4.49 -0.37 6.22
CA SER A 142 -5.59 -0.84 5.39
C SER A 142 -5.20 -2.12 4.66
N PRO A 143 -6.14 -3.04 4.40
CA PRO A 143 -5.88 -4.19 3.52
C PRO A 143 -5.66 -3.75 2.06
N PHE A 144 -5.95 -2.50 1.70
CA PHE A 144 -5.89 -1.97 0.34
C PHE A 144 -4.64 -1.13 0.04
N ILE A 145 -3.61 -1.18 0.90
CA ILE A 145 -2.39 -0.35 0.75
C ILE A 145 -1.77 -0.43 -0.65
N HIS A 146 -1.67 -1.61 -1.25
CA HIS A 146 -1.12 -1.76 -2.59
C HIS A 146 -1.91 -0.96 -3.64
N SER A 147 -3.24 -0.93 -3.54
CA SER A 147 -4.08 -0.15 -4.45
C SER A 147 -3.98 1.36 -4.16
N ILE A 148 -3.87 1.75 -2.90
CA ILE A 148 -3.70 3.16 -2.49
C ILE A 148 -2.38 3.70 -3.01
N VAL A 149 -1.29 2.94 -2.90
CA VAL A 149 0.05 3.31 -3.41
C VAL A 149 0.00 3.60 -4.92
N GLN A 150 -0.78 2.82 -5.66
CA GLN A 150 -0.85 2.94 -7.13
C GLN A 150 -1.83 4.01 -7.62
N LYS A 151 -3.00 4.11 -6.99
CA LYS A 151 -4.13 4.91 -7.49
C LYS A 151 -4.39 6.17 -6.65
N GLY A 152 -3.71 6.28 -5.52
CA GLY A 152 -4.00 7.24 -4.46
C GLY A 152 -5.30 6.90 -3.72
N PHE A 153 -5.64 7.74 -2.74
CA PHE A 153 -6.87 7.62 -1.97
C PHE A 153 -8.12 8.04 -2.77
N ASP A 154 -9.23 7.32 -2.57
CA ASP A 154 -10.58 7.63 -3.05
C ASP A 154 -11.65 7.06 -2.11
N GLU A 155 -12.93 7.28 -2.42
CA GLU A 155 -14.06 6.94 -1.57
C GLU A 155 -14.18 5.44 -1.25
N ARG A 156 -13.60 4.56 -2.08
CA ARG A 156 -13.64 3.11 -1.85
C ARG A 156 -12.84 2.69 -0.62
N TYR A 157 -11.94 3.55 -0.16
CA TYR A 157 -11.15 3.34 1.05
C TYR A 157 -11.72 4.08 2.26
N SER A 158 -12.91 4.67 2.12
CA SER A 158 -13.61 5.29 3.25
C SER A 158 -14.18 4.24 4.20
N TYR A 159 -14.15 4.55 5.48
CA TYR A 159 -14.81 3.76 6.50
C TYR A 159 -16.19 4.34 6.80
N MET A 160 -17.22 3.67 6.28
CA MET A 160 -18.62 4.12 6.38
C MET A 160 -19.17 4.09 7.82
N GLY A 161 -18.71 3.15 8.65
CA GLY A 161 -19.11 3.02 10.06
C GLY A 161 -18.26 3.89 11.01
N GLY A 162 -17.59 4.89 10.46
CA GLY A 162 -16.64 5.74 11.14
C GLY A 162 -17.26 6.58 12.25
N MET A 163 -16.53 6.71 13.35
CA MET A 163 -16.92 7.48 14.53
C MET A 163 -17.16 8.98 14.23
N PHE A 164 -16.58 9.49 13.16
CA PHE A 164 -16.67 10.88 12.71
C PHE A 164 -17.27 10.98 11.29
N GLY A 165 -18.10 10.00 10.92
CA GLY A 165 -18.73 9.91 9.60
C GLY A 165 -17.95 9.07 8.59
N ALA A 166 -18.51 8.96 7.40
CA ALA A 166 -17.91 8.24 6.28
C ALA A 166 -16.70 9.01 5.73
N GLY A 167 -15.50 8.47 5.92
CA GLY A 167 -14.28 9.15 5.51
C GLY A 167 -13.05 8.25 5.57
N ILE A 168 -11.90 8.78 5.15
CA ILE A 168 -10.62 8.09 5.21
C ILE A 168 -9.94 8.47 6.51
N TYR A 169 -9.56 7.46 7.30
CA TYR A 169 -9.04 7.65 8.64
C TYR A 169 -7.52 7.56 8.68
N PHE A 170 -6.91 8.44 9.45
CA PHE A 170 -5.48 8.48 9.73
C PHE A 170 -5.27 8.57 11.25
N ALA A 171 -4.06 8.24 11.72
CA ALA A 171 -3.74 8.31 13.14
C ALA A 171 -2.32 8.85 13.37
N GLU A 172 -2.13 9.62 14.44
CA GLU A 172 -0.81 10.00 14.95
C GLU A 172 -0.06 8.79 15.53
N HIS A 173 -0.80 7.85 16.11
CA HIS A 173 -0.25 6.64 16.71
C HIS A 173 -0.16 5.51 15.68
N SER A 174 1.05 5.03 15.40
CA SER A 174 1.32 3.89 14.52
C SER A 174 0.50 2.66 14.90
N SER A 175 0.45 2.38 16.20
CA SER A 175 -0.28 1.26 16.80
C SER A 175 -1.79 1.30 16.54
N LYS A 176 -2.39 2.50 16.38
CA LYS A 176 -3.81 2.63 16.03
C LYS A 176 -4.04 2.21 14.59
N SER A 177 -3.21 2.68 13.66
CA SER A 177 -3.30 2.28 12.25
C SER A 177 -3.00 0.79 12.05
N ASN A 178 -2.11 0.19 12.85
CA ASN A 178 -1.86 -1.27 12.83
C ASN A 178 -3.13 -2.10 13.10
N GLN A 179 -4.11 -1.61 13.88
CA GLN A 179 -5.37 -2.32 14.11
C GLN A 179 -6.19 -2.53 12.82
N TYR A 180 -5.91 -1.77 11.75
CA TYR A 180 -6.69 -1.79 10.51
C TYR A 180 -5.95 -2.43 9.33
N VAL A 181 -4.70 -2.90 9.52
CA VAL A 181 -3.91 -3.56 8.47
C VAL A 181 -4.64 -4.74 7.86
N PHE A 182 -5.30 -5.56 8.68
CA PHE A 182 -6.08 -6.71 8.23
C PHE A 182 -7.58 -6.40 8.04
N GLY A 183 -7.97 -5.13 8.09
CA GLY A 183 -9.36 -4.68 8.07
C GLY A 183 -10.10 -4.92 9.40
N MET A 184 -11.20 -4.20 9.62
CA MET A 184 -11.90 -4.24 10.92
C MET A 184 -12.49 -5.61 11.29
N ALA A 185 -13.04 -6.32 10.29
CA ALA A 185 -13.62 -7.65 10.45
C ALA A 185 -12.62 -8.77 10.16
N GLY A 186 -11.34 -8.44 9.94
CA GLY A 186 -10.33 -9.41 9.56
C GLY A 186 -10.07 -10.43 10.66
N SER A 187 -9.80 -11.69 10.29
CA SER A 187 -9.35 -12.72 11.22
C SER A 187 -7.84 -12.62 11.52
N GLY A 188 -7.15 -11.59 11.05
CA GLY A 188 -5.70 -11.42 11.17
C GLY A 188 -4.99 -11.71 9.86
N CYS A 189 -3.74 -12.14 9.92
CA CYS A 189 -3.00 -12.47 8.70
C CYS A 189 -3.64 -13.64 7.93
N SER A 190 -3.52 -13.63 6.60
CA SER A 190 -4.18 -14.62 5.73
C SER A 190 -3.67 -16.04 5.93
N LEU A 191 -2.43 -16.22 6.40
CA LEU A 191 -1.80 -17.54 6.51
C LEU A 191 -2.09 -18.24 7.84
N HIS A 192 -2.12 -17.49 8.94
CA HIS A 192 -2.30 -18.07 10.29
C HIS A 192 -3.65 -17.72 10.91
N HIS A 193 -4.43 -16.82 10.30
CA HIS A 193 -5.68 -16.30 10.88
C HIS A 193 -5.47 -15.78 12.31
N ASP A 194 -4.37 -15.05 12.50
CA ASP A 194 -3.95 -14.51 13.79
C ASP A 194 -3.69 -13.00 13.67
N ARG A 195 -4.39 -12.22 14.49
CA ARG A 195 -4.26 -10.76 14.60
C ARG A 195 -2.99 -10.34 15.34
N SER A 196 -2.40 -11.23 16.13
CA SER A 196 -1.15 -11.05 16.84
C SER A 196 0.01 -11.82 16.22
N CYS A 197 -0.10 -12.17 14.93
CA CYS A 197 0.96 -12.89 14.24
C CYS A 197 2.26 -12.07 14.20
N TYR A 198 3.37 -12.70 14.62
CA TYR A 198 4.73 -12.15 14.61
C TYR A 198 5.60 -12.71 13.47
N ILE A 199 5.01 -13.51 12.58
CA ILE A 199 5.71 -14.16 11.46
C ILE A 199 5.41 -13.42 10.14
N CYS A 200 4.15 -13.04 9.92
CA CYS A 200 3.74 -12.38 8.69
C CYS A 200 4.09 -10.89 8.69
N VAL A 201 4.65 -10.43 7.57
CA VAL A 201 4.93 -9.01 7.34
C VAL A 201 3.64 -8.21 7.25
N ARG A 202 3.66 -7.01 7.84
CA ARG A 202 2.58 -6.02 7.77
C ARG A 202 3.08 -4.78 7.04
N HIS A 203 2.16 -4.04 6.43
CA HIS A 203 2.45 -2.79 5.76
C HIS A 203 1.66 -1.66 6.41
N LEU A 204 2.31 -0.53 6.63
CA LEU A 204 1.69 0.73 7.05
C LEU A 204 2.13 1.83 6.09
N LEU A 205 1.28 2.83 5.89
CA LEU A 205 1.64 4.04 5.17
C LEU A 205 1.87 5.18 6.16
N LEU A 206 2.95 5.93 5.98
CA LEU A 206 3.15 7.23 6.59
C LEU A 206 2.81 8.29 5.53
N CYS A 207 1.67 8.94 5.70
CA CYS A 207 1.05 9.78 4.68
C CYS A 207 1.21 11.26 5.00
N ARG A 208 1.44 12.08 3.98
CA ARG A 208 1.25 13.53 4.04
C ARG A 208 -0.24 13.85 3.87
N VAL A 209 -0.83 14.53 4.85
CA VAL A 209 -2.27 14.77 4.93
C VAL A 209 -2.54 16.27 5.15
N THR A 210 -3.31 16.87 4.25
CA THR A 210 -3.74 18.26 4.36
C THR A 210 -5.06 18.32 5.11
N LEU A 211 -5.06 18.91 6.31
CA LEU A 211 -6.25 18.96 7.16
C LEU A 211 -7.07 20.24 6.98
N GLY A 212 -6.46 21.31 6.47
CA GLY A 212 -7.10 22.62 6.37
C GLY A 212 -7.68 23.09 7.71
N ARG A 213 -8.87 23.70 7.66
CA ARG A 213 -9.63 24.07 8.85
C ARG A 213 -10.24 22.83 9.50
N CYS A 214 -9.66 22.40 10.61
CA CYS A 214 -10.17 21.24 11.36
C CYS A 214 -11.42 21.58 12.18
N PHE A 215 -12.40 20.68 12.15
CA PHE A 215 -13.45 20.63 13.15
C PHE A 215 -12.97 19.78 14.34
N VAL A 216 -12.83 20.40 15.51
CA VAL A 216 -12.43 19.69 16.72
C VAL A 216 -13.66 19.04 17.34
N GLN A 217 -13.66 17.71 17.42
CA GLN A 217 -14.71 16.96 18.12
C GLN A 217 -14.13 16.30 19.38
N VAL A 218 -14.51 16.83 20.54
CA VAL A 218 -14.20 16.21 21.84
C VAL A 218 -15.29 15.18 22.14
N ARG A 219 -14.88 13.98 22.56
CA ARG A 219 -15.77 12.91 23.04
C ARG A 219 -15.63 12.77 24.54
#